data_AF-A0AAV4BXB0-F1
#
_entry.id   AF-A0AAV4BXB0-F1
#
_cell.length_a   1.000
_cell.length_b   1.000
_cell.length_c   1.000
_cell.angle_alpha   90.00
_cell.angle_beta   90.00
_cell.angle_gamma   90.00
#
_symmetry.space_group_name_H-M   'P 1'
#
loop_
_entity.id
_entity.type
_entity.pdbx_description
1 polymer ?
#
loop_
_entity_poly.entity_id
_entity_poly.type
_entity_poly.pdbx_seq_one_letter_code
_entity_poly.pdbx_strand_id
1 'polypeptide(L)' 'MKSLGGIVTWSYHLPGCEAWTISKQIQNKLEATEMWFLRRMLRIPWTAKKTNERVLNEANKRRSLVRTIRKRQATLEE' A
#
# COMPACT_ATOMS: atom_id res chain seq x y z
N MET A 1 33.65 29.39 23.56
CA MET A 1 33.78 29.31 22.10
C MET A 1 33.43 27.91 21.64
N LYS A 2 32.41 27.83 20.78
CA LYS A 2 32.08 26.76 19.81
C LYS A 2 31.60 25.41 20.36
N SER A 3 30.28 25.27 20.27
CA SER A 3 29.52 24.04 20.14
C SER A 3 30.22 23.02 19.22
N LEU A 4 30.29 21.77 19.64
CA LEU A 4 30.45 20.65 18.71
C LEU A 4 29.21 19.80 18.85
N GLY A 5 28.33 19.99 17.88
CA GLY A 5 27.01 19.39 17.81
C GLY A 5 27.12 17.88 17.75
N GLY A 6 26.25 17.22 18.52
CA GLY A 6 25.99 15.81 18.36
C GLY A 6 25.55 15.55 16.93
N ILE A 7 26.37 14.81 16.20
CA ILE A 7 25.99 14.25 14.91
C ILE A 7 25.05 13.08 15.25
N VAL A 8 23.75 13.36 15.28
CA VAL A 8 22.74 12.31 15.09
C VAL A 8 22.82 11.90 13.64
N THR A 9 23.61 10.88 13.35
CA THR A 9 23.52 10.13 12.11
C THR A 9 22.12 9.54 12.07
N TRP A 10 21.24 10.12 11.25
CA TRP A 10 19.97 9.50 10.90
C TRP A 10 20.32 8.18 10.22
N SER A 11 20.28 7.07 10.96
CA SER A 11 20.27 5.75 10.36
C SER A 11 19.10 5.74 9.39
N TYR A 12 19.39 5.67 8.09
CA TYR A 12 18.39 5.40 7.08
C TYR A 12 17.80 4.03 7.39
N HIS A 13 16.70 4.03 8.14
CA HIS A 13 15.95 2.84 8.48
C HIS A 13 15.55 2.19 7.16
N LEU A 14 16.21 1.10 6.77
CA LEU A 14 15.89 0.32 5.59
C LEU A 14 14.48 -0.26 5.79
N PRO A 15 13.42 0.28 5.15
CA PRO A 15 12.08 -0.30 5.29
C PRO A 15 11.97 -1.64 4.54
N GLY A 16 13.06 -2.08 3.88
CA GLY A 16 13.10 -3.30 3.09
C GLY A 16 13.00 -4.58 3.93
N CYS A 17 13.39 -4.57 5.21
CA CYS A 17 13.25 -5.75 6.07
C CYS A 17 11.80 -5.90 6.59
N GLU A 18 11.15 -4.80 6.96
CA GLU A 18 9.74 -4.80 7.39
C GLU A 18 8.74 -5.02 6.23
N ALA A 19 9.18 -4.85 4.98
CA ALA A 19 8.36 -5.08 3.80
C ALA A 19 8.06 -6.56 3.53
N TRP A 20 8.84 -7.49 4.10
CA TRP A 20 8.65 -8.92 3.90
C TRP A 20 7.44 -9.47 4.67
N THR A 21 7.02 -8.80 5.73
CA THR A 21 5.78 -9.12 6.46
C THR A 21 4.75 -8.06 6.12
N ILE A 22 3.74 -8.39 5.31
CA ILE A 22 2.65 -7.44 5.05
C ILE A 22 1.87 -7.29 6.36
N SER A 23 2.16 -6.23 7.10
CA SER A 23 1.32 -5.81 8.22
C SER A 23 -0.07 -5.42 7.69
N LYS A 24 -1.10 -5.62 8.52
CA LYS A 24 -2.48 -5.21 8.23
C LYS A 24 -2.57 -3.73 7.85
N GLN A 25 -1.67 -2.89 8.37
CA GLN A 25 -1.57 -1.48 8.01
C GLN A 25 -1.11 -1.26 6.56
N ILE A 26 -0.10 -2.02 6.11
CA ILE A 26 0.41 -1.96 4.73
C ILE A 26 -0.65 -2.50 3.77
N GLN A 27 -1.37 -3.56 4.16
CA GLN A 27 -2.51 -4.08 3.39
C GLN A 27 -3.58 -3.02 3.18
N ASN A 28 -4.02 -2.33 4.24
CA ASN A 28 -5.03 -1.28 4.14
C ASN A 28 -4.55 -0.11 3.27
N LYS A 29 -3.27 0.26 3.37
CA LYS A 29 -2.67 1.29 2.51
C LYS A 29 -2.69 0.86 1.04
N LEU A 30 -2.30 -0.38 0.73
CA LEU A 30 -2.34 -0.93 -0.63
C LEU A 30 -3.76 -0.95 -1.21
N GLU A 31 -4.76 -1.38 -0.43
CA GLU A 31 -6.16 -1.36 -0.87
C GLU A 31 -6.64 0.08 -1.14
N ALA A 32 -6.29 1.04 -0.27
CA ALA A 32 -6.64 2.45 -0.47
C ALA A 32 -5.95 3.03 -1.72
N THR A 33 -4.69 2.67 -1.96
CA THR A 33 -3.93 3.08 -3.15
C THR A 33 -4.54 2.49 -4.42
N GLU A 34 -4.87 1.18 -4.43
CA GLU A 34 -5.56 0.52 -5.55
C GLU A 34 -6.90 1.22 -5.86
N MET A 35 -7.69 1.51 -4.84
CA MET A 35 -8.95 2.24 -4.97
C MET A 35 -8.78 3.66 -5.51
N TRP A 36 -7.73 4.37 -5.10
CA TRP A 36 -7.42 5.71 -5.61
C TRP A 36 -7.08 5.68 -7.10
N PHE A 37 -6.25 4.72 -7.54
CA PHE A 37 -5.93 4.54 -8.95
C PHE A 37 -7.18 4.23 -9.77
N LEU A 38 -8.04 3.31 -9.31
CA LEU A 38 -9.27 2.94 -10.00
C LEU A 38 -10.24 4.11 -10.14
N ARG A 39 -10.45 4.89 -9.08
CA ARG A 39 -11.31 6.09 -9.13
C ARG A 39 -10.78 7.12 -10.11
N ARG A 40 -9.45 7.27 -10.20
CA ARG A 40 -8.81 8.20 -11.13
C ARG A 40 -8.92 7.74 -12.59
N MET A 41 -8.71 6.45 -12.85
CA MET A 41 -8.88 5.86 -14.19
C MET A 41 -10.33 5.95 -14.69
N LEU A 42 -11.30 5.64 -13.82
CA LEU A 42 -12.73 5.70 -14.14
C LEU A 42 -13.31 7.12 -14.08
N ARG A 43 -12.48 8.13 -13.76
CA ARG A 43 -12.89 9.55 -13.60
C ARG A 43 -14.09 9.71 -12.66
N ILE A 44 -14.18 8.87 -11.63
CA ILE A 44 -15.31 8.87 -10.69
C ILE A 44 -15.18 10.09 -9.78
N PRO A 45 -16.16 11.02 -9.80
CA PRO A 45 -16.11 12.17 -8.91
C PRO A 45 -16.28 11.70 -7.46
N TRP A 46 -15.57 12.35 -6.54
CA TRP A 46 -15.65 12.02 -5.11
C TRP A 46 -17.06 12.19 -4.53
N THR A 47 -17.88 13.03 -5.17
CA THR A 47 -19.30 13.28 -4.83
C THR A 47 -20.21 12.10 -5.14
N ALA A 48 -19.84 11.20 -6.04
CA ALA A 48 -20.68 10.06 -6.43
C ALA A 48 -20.89 9.04 -5.29
N LYS A 49 -20.18 9.17 -4.16
CA LYS A 49 -20.25 8.28 -2.97
C LYS A 49 -20.39 6.79 -3.34
N LYS A 50 -19.69 6.35 -4.40
CA LYS A 50 -19.73 4.95 -4.83
C LYS A 50 -18.98 4.08 -3.82
N THR A 51 -19.57 2.94 -3.48
CA THR A 51 -18.94 1.92 -2.64
C THR A 51 -17.72 1.32 -3.35
N ASN A 52 -16.71 0.91 -2.59
CA ASN A 52 -15.47 0.37 -3.16
C ASN A 52 -15.73 -0.88 -4.03
N GLU A 53 -16.71 -1.70 -3.67
CA GLU A 53 -17.12 -2.88 -4.44
C GLU A 53 -17.70 -2.51 -5.81
N ARG A 54 -18.52 -1.45 -5.89
CA ARG A 54 -19.04 -0.97 -7.17
C ARG A 54 -17.93 -0.47 -8.08
N VAL A 55 -16.98 0.27 -7.55
CA VAL A 55 -15.82 0.77 -8.30
C VAL A 55 -14.98 -0.38 -8.85
N LEU A 56 -14.76 -1.43 -8.05
CA LEU A 56 -14.05 -2.64 -8.50
C LEU A 56 -14.81 -3.38 -9.61
N ASN A 57 -16.13 -3.51 -9.47
CA ASN A 57 -16.97 -4.17 -10.47
C ASN A 57 -16.99 -3.39 -11.80
N GLU A 58 -17.10 -2.06 -11.73
CA GLU A 58 -17.10 -1.16 -12.89
C GLU A 58 -15.73 -1.11 -13.57
N ALA A 59 -14.64 -1.24 -12.82
CA ALA A 59 -13.30 -1.42 -13.36
C ALA A 59 -13.07 -2.82 -13.99
N ASN A 60 -14.01 -3.76 -13.81
CA ASN A 60 -13.83 -5.18 -14.10
C ASN A 60 -12.53 -5.75 -13.50
N LYS A 61 -12.17 -5.27 -12.30
CA LYS A 61 -10.99 -5.73 -11.56
C LYS A 61 -11.44 -6.46 -10.30
N ARG A 62 -10.98 -7.70 -10.14
CA ARG A 62 -11.04 -8.38 -8.84
C ARG A 62 -9.84 -7.95 -8.01
N ARG A 63 -10.01 -7.83 -6.68
CA ARG A 63 -8.91 -7.63 -5.72
C ARG A 63 -7.88 -8.76 -5.86
N SER A 64 -6.92 -8.58 -6.76
CA SER A 64 -5.91 -9.58 -7.08
C SER A 64 -4.57 -9.24 -6.44
N LEU A 65 -4.26 -7.95 -6.26
CA LEU A 65 -2.95 -7.50 -5.83
C LEU A 65 -2.58 -8.05 -4.44
N VAL A 66 -3.40 -7.75 -3.43
CA VAL A 66 -3.20 -8.22 -2.05
C VAL A 66 -3.17 -9.75 -1.96
N ARG A 67 -4.04 -10.42 -2.73
CA ARG A 67 -4.09 -11.89 -2.79
C ARG A 67 -2.81 -12.47 -3.38
N THR A 68 -2.29 -11.87 -4.45
CA THR A 68 -1.05 -12.31 -5.10
C THR A 68 0.15 -12.09 -4.20
N ILE A 69 0.22 -10.97 -3.47
CA ILE A 69 1.36 -10.71 -2.57
C ILE A 69 1.33 -11.70 -1.39
N ARG A 70 0.15 -11.97 -0.79
CA ARG A 70 0.03 -13.02 0.25
C ARG A 70 0.43 -14.40 -0.26
N LYS A 71 0.02 -14.78 -1.48
CA LYS A 71 0.42 -16.07 -2.06
C LYS A 71 1.92 -16.18 -2.23
N ARG A 72 2.57 -15.11 -2.70
CA ARG A 72 4.02 -15.07 -2.89
C ARG A 72 4.77 -15.20 -1.56
N GLN A 73 4.24 -14.63 -0.48
CA GLN A 73 4.80 -14.82 0.86
C GLN A 73 4.73 -16.27 1.32
N ALA A 74 3.59 -16.94 1.11
CA ALA A 74 3.42 -18.34 1.50
C ALA A 74 4.33 -19.30 0.70
N THR A 75 4.55 -19.06 -0.59
CA THR A 75 5.47 -19.87 -1.42
C THR A 75 6.96 -19.65 -1.16
N LEU A 76 7.34 -18.68 -0.31
CA LEU A 76 8.74 -18.45 0.08
C LEU A 76 9.11 -19.18 1.37
N GLU A 77 8.14 -19.78 2.06
CA GLU A 77 8.33 -20.54 3.30
C GLU A 77 8.32 -22.08 3.08
N GLU A 78 8.19 -22.54 1.82
CA GLU A 78 8.39 -23.94 1.37
C GLU A 78 9.81 -24.12 0.79
#